data_AF-A0AAN6Y974-F1
#
_entry.id   AF-A0AAN6Y974-F1
#
_cell.length_a   1.000
_cell.length_b   1.000
_cell.length_c   1.000
_cell.angle_alpha   90.00
_cell.angle_beta   90.00
_cell.angle_gamma   90.00
#
_symmetry.space_group_name_H-M   'P 1'
#
loop_
_entity.id
_entity.type
_entity.pdbx_description
1 polymer ?
#
loop_
_entity_poly.entity_id
_entity_poly.type
_entity_poly.pdbx_seq_one_letter_code
_entity_poly.pdbx_strand_id
1 'polypeptide(L)'
;MILRPLHSHAAARSILRINRPHALLSLSKSANQLSYFTTSTAVRIMDDSLPSSGISTPVSVPASGTSTPLRGQQANKGNNSKAKNAKTAAAKKNMKEVRILMLHGYTQSGPLFRAKTRALEKLMAKALAPLNLVPNMIYPTAPNRLRPSDIPGFGTSKEHLESQDGQIFMDADKEEEAIDSWAWFRKDEMNTDGRYRFLGEGMQSLAGAMKQDAAETGTDGVEGTEGKEAEAGEGEKEDKVIDGVIGFSQGGAMAALLASAMEKTERAVPKEHEEWVKLVREANKGVPLKFAVSYSGFFATPQDLAWLYEPKIKTPTLHFLGSLDVVVEEARVRGLVERCEDPHVVVHPGGHYVPVSKEWVMQLVGFVKSCMEKEMKKD
;
A
#
# COMPACT_ATOMS: atom_id res chain seq x y z
N MET A 1 -44.46 71.39 28.48
CA MET A 1 -44.17 72.75 27.96
C MET A 1 -42.77 72.71 27.37
N ILE A 2 -42.65 72.89 26.04
CA ILE A 2 -41.54 73.57 25.31
C ILE A 2 -40.15 72.90 25.41
N LEU A 3 -39.70 72.13 24.40
CA LEU A 3 -39.01 72.52 23.13
C LEU A 3 -37.53 72.93 23.29
N ARG A 4 -36.70 72.32 22.41
CA ARG A 4 -35.29 72.65 22.08
C ARG A 4 -35.15 74.13 21.66
N PRO A 5 -33.92 74.68 21.59
CA PRO A 5 -33.19 74.76 20.29
C PRO A 5 -31.65 74.59 20.44
N LEU A 6 -30.84 74.11 19.49
CA LEU A 6 -30.54 74.46 18.08
C LEU A 6 -29.85 75.83 17.86
N HIS A 7 -28.91 75.82 16.90
CA HIS A 7 -28.21 76.89 16.12
C HIS A 7 -26.66 76.79 16.25
N SER A 8 -25.83 76.91 15.21
CA SER A 8 -26.01 76.99 13.74
C SER A 8 -24.64 77.01 13.02
N HIS A 9 -24.61 76.56 11.75
CA HIS A 9 -23.83 77.08 10.58
C HIS A 9 -22.28 77.00 10.59
N ALA A 10 -21.53 76.86 9.48
CA ALA A 10 -21.70 76.66 8.02
C ALA A 10 -20.26 76.32 7.49
N ALA A 11 -19.99 75.28 6.69
CA ALA A 11 -20.10 75.12 5.23
C ALA A 11 -19.20 76.01 4.33
N ALA A 12 -18.17 75.41 3.69
CA ALA A 12 -17.68 75.60 2.29
C ALA A 12 -16.41 74.73 2.08
N ARG A 13 -16.36 73.63 1.30
CA ARG A 13 -16.43 73.38 -0.17
C ARG A 13 -15.28 73.96 -1.03
N SER A 14 -14.45 73.04 -1.57
CA SER A 14 -13.74 73.13 -2.88
C SER A 14 -13.44 71.68 -3.33
N ILE A 15 -14.21 71.10 -4.27
CA ILE A 15 -14.07 71.03 -5.74
C ILE A 15 -13.10 69.92 -6.25
N LEU A 16 -13.72 69.03 -7.04
CA LEU A 16 -13.25 67.95 -7.90
C LEU A 16 -11.98 68.23 -8.73
N ARG A 17 -11.17 67.18 -8.98
CA ARG A 17 -11.15 66.54 -10.32
C ARG A 17 -10.47 65.16 -10.34
N ILE A 18 -11.11 64.31 -11.14
CA ILE A 18 -10.85 62.94 -11.52
C ILE A 18 -9.68 62.87 -12.50
N ASN A 19 -8.87 61.82 -12.41
CA ASN A 19 -8.25 61.21 -13.59
C ASN A 19 -7.98 59.71 -13.37
N ARG A 20 -8.74 58.86 -14.06
CA ARG A 20 -8.31 57.51 -14.46
C ARG A 20 -7.28 57.66 -15.58
N PRO A 21 -6.39 56.68 -15.76
CA PRO A 21 -6.50 55.93 -17.00
C PRO A 21 -6.29 54.40 -16.88
N HIS A 22 -7.02 53.74 -17.76
CA HIS A 22 -6.70 52.53 -18.53
C HIS A 22 -6.49 51.17 -17.84
N ALA A 23 -7.51 50.35 -18.10
CA ALA A 23 -7.49 48.90 -18.11
C ALA A 23 -6.39 48.32 -19.01
N LEU A 24 -5.76 47.25 -18.54
CA LEU A 24 -5.23 46.19 -19.38
C LEU A 24 -5.91 44.88 -18.97
N LEU A 25 -6.75 44.38 -19.89
CA LEU A 25 -7.18 43.00 -19.91
C LEU A 25 -5.93 42.11 -20.05
N SER A 26 -5.71 41.21 -19.10
CA SER A 26 -4.90 40.02 -19.32
C SER A 26 -5.87 38.85 -19.38
N LEU A 27 -5.96 38.29 -20.58
CA LEU A 27 -6.81 37.17 -20.96
C LEU A 27 -6.73 36.01 -19.96
N SER A 28 -7.91 35.55 -19.54
CA SER A 28 -8.08 34.15 -19.19
C SER A 28 -7.75 33.31 -20.42
N LYS A 29 -6.74 32.45 -20.29
CA LYS A 29 -6.63 31.27 -21.14
C LYS A 29 -6.76 30.06 -20.24
N SER A 30 -7.98 29.52 -20.27
CA SER A 30 -8.19 28.08 -20.10
C SER A 30 -7.22 27.34 -21.02
N ALA A 31 -6.43 26.45 -20.44
CA ALA A 31 -5.85 25.30 -21.12
C ALA A 31 -5.63 24.22 -20.06
N ASN A 32 -6.73 23.54 -19.75
CA ASN A 32 -6.71 22.19 -19.21
C ASN A 32 -6.35 21.22 -20.36
N GLN A 33 -5.89 20.02 -20.00
CA GLN A 33 -5.52 18.87 -20.85
C GLN A 33 -4.02 18.76 -21.21
N LEU A 34 -3.26 18.12 -20.33
CA LEU A 34 -2.20 17.22 -20.78
C LEU A 34 -2.61 15.79 -20.43
N SER A 35 -2.63 14.96 -21.47
CA SER A 35 -3.04 13.57 -21.53
C SER A 35 -2.34 12.66 -20.51
N TYR A 36 -3.13 11.88 -19.77
CA TYR A 36 -2.66 10.76 -18.98
C TYR A 36 -2.44 9.54 -19.88
N PHE A 37 -1.19 9.22 -20.19
CA PHE A 37 -0.79 7.88 -20.64
C PHE A 37 0.64 7.59 -20.18
N THR A 38 0.80 6.52 -19.39
CA THR A 38 2.07 5.79 -19.36
C THR A 38 1.76 4.34 -19.74
N THR A 39 1.84 4.04 -21.02
CA THR A 39 1.99 2.67 -21.50
C THR A 39 3.42 2.21 -21.19
N SER A 40 3.54 1.15 -20.39
CA SER A 40 4.80 0.46 -20.16
C SER A 40 5.23 -0.21 -21.46
N THR A 41 6.15 0.41 -22.19
CA THR A 41 6.89 -0.25 -23.27
C THR A 41 8.30 -0.49 -22.77
N ALA A 42 8.67 -1.76 -22.66
CA ALA A 42 10.02 -2.19 -22.32
C ALA A 42 11.02 -1.71 -23.38
N VAL A 43 11.91 -0.79 -23.02
CA VAL A 43 13.08 -0.45 -23.83
C VAL A 43 14.20 -1.41 -23.48
N ARG A 44 14.50 -2.28 -24.46
CA ARG A 44 15.68 -3.16 -24.49
C ARG A 44 16.89 -2.28 -24.82
N ILE A 45 17.76 -2.05 -23.85
CA ILE A 45 19.07 -1.42 -24.11
C ILE A 45 19.98 -2.52 -24.68
N MET A 46 20.32 -2.37 -25.96
CA MET A 46 21.47 -3.03 -26.59
C MET A 46 22.70 -2.18 -26.27
N ASP A 47 23.73 -2.81 -25.70
CA ASP A 47 25.04 -2.20 -25.47
C ASP A 47 26.03 -2.72 -26.51
N ASP A 48 26.96 -1.84 -26.86
CA ASP A 48 27.84 -1.85 -28.01
C ASP A 48 28.95 -2.92 -27.94
N SER A 49 29.27 -3.40 -29.14
CA SER A 49 30.41 -4.23 -29.52
C SER A 49 31.76 -3.49 -29.40
N LEU A 50 32.84 -4.10 -28.90
CA LEU A 50 33.98 -4.74 -29.62
C LEU A 50 35.21 -4.82 -28.65
N PRO A 51 36.35 -5.44 -29.00
CA PRO A 51 36.56 -6.84 -29.40
C PRO A 51 37.72 -7.51 -28.61
N SER A 52 37.80 -8.84 -28.56
CA SER A 52 39.11 -9.51 -28.59
C SER A 52 39.03 -10.92 -29.18
N SER A 53 39.91 -11.14 -30.15
CA SER A 53 40.16 -12.35 -30.92
C SER A 53 41.14 -13.29 -30.21
N GLY A 54 40.96 -14.62 -30.35
CA GLY A 54 42.02 -15.57 -29.99
C GLY A 54 41.65 -17.06 -30.03
N ILE A 55 41.67 -17.66 -31.22
CA ILE A 55 42.35 -18.95 -31.59
C ILE A 55 41.90 -20.24 -30.85
N SER A 56 41.15 -21.14 -31.53
CA SER A 56 41.57 -22.45 -32.14
C SER A 56 42.03 -23.52 -31.11
N THR A 57 41.41 -24.70 -30.98
CA THR A 57 41.45 -25.88 -31.90
C THR A 57 40.35 -26.90 -31.57
N PRO A 58 39.93 -27.78 -32.50
CA PRO A 58 39.35 -29.09 -32.19
C PRO A 58 40.26 -30.26 -32.64
N VAL A 59 39.87 -31.48 -32.24
CA VAL A 59 39.99 -32.77 -32.99
C VAL A 59 40.74 -33.93 -32.26
N SER A 60 39.94 -34.98 -32.02
CA SER A 60 40.17 -36.44 -32.16
C SER A 60 40.67 -37.37 -31.03
N VAL A 61 39.82 -38.38 -30.86
CA VAL A 61 39.91 -39.75 -30.30
C VAL A 61 40.88 -40.63 -31.14
N PRO A 62 41.33 -41.83 -30.70
CA PRO A 62 40.48 -43.05 -30.75
C PRO A 62 40.67 -44.07 -29.61
N ALA A 63 39.81 -45.09 -29.68
CA ALA A 63 39.49 -46.10 -28.67
C ALA A 63 40.19 -47.46 -28.87
N SER A 64 40.20 -48.27 -27.80
CA SER A 64 40.14 -49.75 -27.79
C SER A 64 39.91 -50.20 -26.33
N GLY A 65 39.13 -51.20 -25.95
CA GLY A 65 38.50 -52.28 -26.68
C GLY A 65 37.40 -52.95 -25.84
N THR A 66 36.81 -53.96 -26.47
CA THR A 66 35.55 -54.68 -26.22
C THR A 66 35.58 -55.72 -25.10
N SER A 67 34.47 -55.91 -24.36
CA SER A 67 33.64 -57.15 -24.34
C SER A 67 32.68 -57.21 -23.13
N THR A 68 31.56 -57.90 -23.35
CA THR A 68 30.22 -57.80 -22.71
C THR A 68 30.02 -58.79 -21.50
N PRO A 69 28.80 -59.12 -20.98
CA PRO A 69 28.27 -58.69 -19.66
C PRO A 69 27.84 -59.82 -18.67
N LEU A 70 27.20 -59.41 -17.56
CA LEU A 70 26.29 -60.13 -16.62
C LEU A 70 26.90 -60.77 -15.35
N ARG A 71 26.52 -60.28 -14.15
CA ARG A 71 25.36 -60.74 -13.34
C ARG A 71 25.35 -60.02 -11.97
N GLY A 72 24.17 -59.63 -11.52
CA GLY A 72 23.96 -58.57 -10.53
C GLY A 72 24.14 -58.93 -9.06
N GLN A 73 24.46 -57.89 -8.29
CA GLN A 73 24.15 -57.80 -6.86
C GLN A 73 23.32 -56.54 -6.63
N GLN A 74 22.11 -56.75 -6.12
CA GLN A 74 21.25 -55.71 -5.57
C GLN A 74 21.93 -55.09 -4.35
N ALA A 75 22.09 -53.76 -4.35
CA ALA A 75 22.34 -52.98 -3.14
C ALA A 75 21.34 -51.83 -3.07
N ASN A 76 20.41 -52.03 -2.15
CA ASN A 76 19.36 -51.19 -1.59
C ASN A 76 19.58 -49.66 -1.68
N LYS A 77 18.84 -48.97 -2.56
CA LYS A 77 18.59 -47.51 -2.48
C LYS A 77 17.25 -47.29 -1.77
N GLY A 78 17.28 -47.04 -0.47
CA GLY A 78 16.10 -46.65 0.30
C GLY A 78 16.50 -45.68 1.42
N ASN A 79 15.65 -44.67 1.64
CA ASN A 79 15.64 -43.78 2.82
C ASN A 79 16.64 -42.60 2.92
N ASN A 80 16.71 -41.72 1.92
CA ASN A 80 17.29 -40.38 2.14
C ASN A 80 16.35 -39.18 1.83
N SER A 81 15.10 -39.45 1.43
CA SER A 81 14.09 -38.41 1.17
C SER A 81 13.17 -38.15 2.38
N LYS A 82 12.80 -39.17 3.15
CA LYS A 82 11.96 -39.02 4.37
C LYS A 82 12.65 -38.22 5.48
N ALA A 83 13.95 -38.38 5.69
CA ALA A 83 14.69 -37.69 6.75
C ALA A 83 14.87 -36.17 6.49
N LYS A 84 14.96 -35.75 5.21
CA LYS A 84 15.01 -34.32 4.83
C LYS A 84 13.64 -33.64 4.96
N ASN A 85 12.55 -34.33 4.61
CA ASN A 85 11.20 -33.79 4.79
C ASN A 85 10.79 -33.71 6.27
N ALA A 86 11.19 -34.68 7.11
CA ALA A 86 10.91 -34.66 8.54
C ALA A 86 11.65 -33.54 9.30
N LYS A 87 12.91 -33.24 8.96
CA LYS A 87 13.65 -32.10 9.54
C LYS A 87 13.06 -30.74 9.13
N THR A 88 12.57 -30.63 7.89
CA THR A 88 11.97 -29.38 7.38
C THR A 88 10.58 -29.14 8.00
N ALA A 89 9.82 -30.20 8.29
CA ALA A 89 8.54 -30.11 8.98
C ALA A 89 8.69 -29.83 10.49
N ALA A 90 9.69 -30.42 11.16
CA ALA A 90 9.96 -30.17 12.57
C ALA A 90 10.50 -28.75 12.83
N ALA A 91 11.29 -28.18 11.91
CA ALA A 91 11.81 -26.81 12.03
C ALA A 91 10.73 -25.73 11.90
N LYS A 92 9.60 -26.01 11.21
CA LYS A 92 8.46 -25.09 11.14
C LYS A 92 7.71 -24.94 12.47
N LYS A 93 7.92 -25.83 13.44
CA LYS A 93 7.15 -25.88 14.69
C LYS A 93 7.56 -24.80 15.72
N ASN A 94 8.67 -24.09 15.52
CA ASN A 94 9.21 -23.10 16.48
C ASN A 94 9.41 -21.68 15.88
N MET A 95 8.93 -21.40 14.67
CA MET A 95 9.06 -20.05 14.10
C MET A 95 7.93 -19.14 14.60
N LYS A 96 8.28 -17.95 15.09
CA LYS A 96 7.31 -16.94 15.50
C LYS A 96 6.68 -16.28 14.28
N GLU A 97 5.36 -16.35 14.19
CA GLU A 97 4.59 -15.68 13.16
C GLU A 97 4.63 -14.16 13.37
N VAL A 98 4.79 -13.40 12.28
CA VAL A 98 4.70 -11.92 12.26
C VAL A 98 3.52 -11.55 11.38
N ARG A 99 2.40 -11.17 11.96
CA ARG A 99 1.16 -10.88 11.23
C ARG A 99 1.13 -9.44 10.76
N ILE A 100 0.94 -9.24 9.45
CA ILE A 100 1.12 -7.96 8.79
C ILE A 100 -0.08 -7.67 7.89
N LEU A 101 -0.77 -6.55 8.14
CA LEU A 101 -1.79 -6.03 7.22
C LEU A 101 -1.12 -5.33 6.03
N MET A 102 -1.56 -5.65 4.82
CA MET A 102 -1.04 -5.11 3.56
C MET A 102 -2.12 -4.27 2.87
N LEU A 103 -2.02 -2.95 2.98
CA LEU A 103 -3.06 -2.01 2.55
C LEU A 103 -2.75 -1.44 1.16
N HIS A 104 -3.62 -1.73 0.19
CA HIS A 104 -3.46 -1.28 -1.19
C HIS A 104 -3.75 0.22 -1.38
N GLY A 105 -3.35 0.77 -2.52
CA GLY A 105 -3.61 2.16 -2.90
C GLY A 105 -5.02 2.38 -3.50
N TYR A 106 -5.35 3.63 -3.82
CA TYR A 106 -6.58 3.97 -4.55
C TYR A 106 -6.64 3.24 -5.91
N THR A 107 -7.84 2.86 -6.37
CA THR A 107 -8.08 2.04 -7.59
C THR A 107 -7.35 0.70 -7.60
N GLN A 108 -7.18 0.07 -6.44
CA GLN A 108 -6.60 -1.28 -6.32
C GLN A 108 -7.48 -2.16 -5.45
N SER A 109 -7.09 -3.42 -5.33
CA SER A 109 -7.70 -4.43 -4.46
C SER A 109 -6.61 -5.20 -3.71
N GLY A 110 -7.00 -5.96 -2.68
CA GLY A 110 -6.09 -6.86 -1.96
C GLY A 110 -5.37 -7.85 -2.88
N PRO A 111 -6.11 -8.63 -3.72
CA PRO A 111 -5.50 -9.55 -4.69
C PRO A 111 -4.51 -8.89 -5.65
N LEU A 112 -4.88 -7.71 -6.20
CA LEU A 112 -3.98 -6.97 -7.10
C LEU A 112 -2.72 -6.51 -6.38
N PHE A 113 -2.85 -6.01 -5.15
CA PHE A 113 -1.71 -5.55 -4.37
C PHE A 113 -0.78 -6.71 -3.99
N ARG A 114 -1.32 -7.87 -3.63
CA ARG A 114 -0.55 -9.10 -3.42
C ARG A 114 0.21 -9.53 -4.67
N ALA A 115 -0.44 -9.50 -5.83
CA ALA A 115 0.21 -9.83 -7.09
C ALA A 115 1.40 -8.89 -7.37
N LYS A 116 1.22 -7.58 -7.17
CA LYS A 116 2.26 -6.56 -7.35
C LYS A 116 3.42 -6.68 -6.35
N THR A 117 3.16 -7.16 -5.13
CA THR A 117 4.16 -7.25 -4.05
C THR A 117 4.69 -8.67 -3.82
N ARG A 118 4.37 -9.63 -4.70
CA ARG A 118 4.77 -11.04 -4.55
C ARG A 118 6.29 -11.25 -4.44
N ALA A 119 7.09 -10.44 -5.13
CA ALA A 119 8.55 -10.51 -5.02
C ALA A 119 9.03 -10.05 -3.63
N LEU A 120 8.44 -8.99 -3.08
CA LEU A 120 8.68 -8.51 -1.72
C LEU A 120 8.30 -9.58 -0.69
N GLU A 121 7.12 -10.20 -0.80
CA GLU A 121 6.68 -11.29 0.09
C GLU A 121 7.70 -12.43 0.16
N LYS A 122 8.15 -12.93 -1.01
CA LYS A 122 9.15 -14.01 -1.08
C LYS A 122 10.49 -13.62 -0.48
N LEU A 123 10.96 -12.41 -0.76
CA LEU A 123 12.24 -11.91 -0.26
C LEU A 123 12.20 -11.70 1.25
N MET A 124 11.12 -11.15 1.78
CA MET A 124 10.93 -10.92 3.20
C MET A 124 10.84 -12.24 3.97
N ALA A 125 10.05 -13.21 3.48
CA ALA A 125 9.97 -14.54 4.07
C ALA A 125 11.36 -15.24 4.11
N LYS A 126 12.12 -15.15 3.01
CA LYS A 126 13.47 -15.73 2.95
C LYS A 126 14.44 -15.06 3.93
N ALA A 127 14.36 -13.74 4.09
CA ALA A 127 15.29 -12.98 4.92
C ALA A 127 14.96 -13.03 6.41
N LEU A 128 13.69 -13.23 6.77
CA LEU A 128 13.23 -13.38 8.16
C LEU A 128 13.39 -14.82 8.70
N ALA A 129 13.40 -15.83 7.83
CA ALA A 129 13.52 -17.23 8.26
C ALA A 129 14.76 -17.55 9.12
N PRO A 130 15.99 -17.03 8.84
CA PRO A 130 17.15 -17.23 9.70
C PRO A 130 17.02 -16.63 11.11
N LEU A 131 16.01 -15.78 11.32
CA LEU A 131 15.71 -15.13 12.60
C LEU A 131 14.58 -15.84 13.36
N ASN A 132 14.16 -17.03 12.90
CA ASN A 132 12.97 -17.74 13.40
C ASN A 132 11.69 -16.90 13.32
N LEU A 133 11.60 -16.00 12.35
CA LEU A 133 10.41 -15.20 12.06
C LEU A 133 9.79 -15.65 10.74
N VAL A 134 8.48 -15.83 10.72
CA VAL A 134 7.72 -16.12 9.49
C VAL A 134 6.66 -15.04 9.28
N PRO A 135 6.76 -14.24 8.21
CA PRO A 135 5.75 -13.23 7.94
C PRO A 135 4.46 -13.87 7.45
N ASN A 136 3.34 -13.41 8.01
CA ASN A 136 2.00 -13.71 7.58
C ASN A 136 1.37 -12.42 7.06
N MET A 137 1.27 -12.30 5.73
CA MET A 137 0.78 -11.09 5.07
C MET A 137 -0.70 -11.23 4.71
N ILE A 138 -1.53 -10.33 5.21
CA ILE A 138 -2.97 -10.30 5.01
C ILE A 138 -3.29 -9.14 4.08
N TYR A 139 -3.95 -9.41 2.96
CA TYR A 139 -4.24 -8.42 1.91
C TYR A 139 -5.74 -8.13 1.82
N PRO A 140 -6.31 -7.34 2.75
CA PRO A 140 -7.71 -6.96 2.67
C PRO A 140 -7.98 -6.06 1.45
N THR A 141 -9.18 -6.18 0.90
CA THR A 141 -9.72 -5.23 -0.07
C THR A 141 -10.52 -4.16 0.67
N ALA A 142 -10.27 -2.89 0.34
CA ALA A 142 -11.00 -1.76 0.91
C ALA A 142 -12.50 -1.85 0.59
N PRO A 143 -13.40 -1.30 1.44
CA PRO A 143 -14.84 -1.57 1.31
C PRO A 143 -15.53 -0.73 0.24
N ASN A 144 -14.94 0.38 -0.22
CA ASN A 144 -15.63 1.31 -1.12
C ASN A 144 -15.29 1.02 -2.58
N ARG A 145 -16.18 0.31 -3.29
CA ARG A 145 -16.04 0.03 -4.73
C ARG A 145 -16.18 1.31 -5.55
N LEU A 146 -15.21 1.59 -6.41
CA LEU A 146 -15.19 2.78 -7.26
C LEU A 146 -15.93 2.51 -8.56
N ARG A 147 -16.79 3.44 -8.95
CA ARG A 147 -17.33 3.48 -10.32
C ARG A 147 -16.32 4.14 -11.24
N PRO A 148 -16.42 3.91 -12.56
CA PRO A 148 -15.53 4.57 -13.50
C PRO A 148 -15.55 6.11 -13.39
N SER A 149 -16.71 6.71 -13.09
CA SER A 149 -16.84 8.15 -12.85
C SER A 149 -16.14 8.66 -11.58
N ASP A 150 -15.81 7.77 -10.64
CA ASP A 150 -15.06 8.10 -9.43
C ASP A 150 -13.52 8.05 -9.68
N ILE A 151 -13.07 7.58 -10.85
CA ILE A 151 -11.65 7.43 -11.18
C ILE A 151 -11.17 8.69 -11.92
N PRO A 152 -10.19 9.44 -11.37
CA PRO A 152 -9.60 10.59 -12.05
C PRO A 152 -9.09 10.21 -13.45
N GLY A 153 -9.53 10.95 -14.47
CA GLY A 153 -9.10 10.75 -15.86
C GLY A 153 -9.90 9.72 -16.68
N PHE A 154 -10.91 9.05 -16.12
CA PHE A 154 -11.70 8.05 -16.86
C PHE A 154 -12.62 8.66 -17.94
N GLY A 155 -13.05 9.93 -17.77
CA GLY A 155 -13.94 10.61 -18.72
C GLY A 155 -13.31 10.90 -20.09
N THR A 156 -11.99 11.10 -20.16
CA THR A 156 -11.29 11.47 -21.40
C THR A 156 -11.09 10.30 -22.38
N SER A 157 -11.30 9.05 -21.92
CA SER A 157 -11.24 7.86 -22.78
C SER A 157 -12.53 7.60 -23.57
N LYS A 158 -13.67 8.20 -23.18
CA LYS A 158 -14.93 8.06 -23.97
C LYS A 158 -14.91 8.90 -25.25
N GLU A 159 -14.14 9.99 -25.30
CA GLU A 159 -14.06 10.89 -26.46
C GLU A 159 -13.25 10.31 -27.64
N HIS A 160 -12.54 9.19 -27.47
CA HIS A 160 -11.74 8.57 -28.54
C HIS A 160 -12.39 7.32 -29.18
N LEU A 161 -13.63 6.99 -28.82
CA LEU A 161 -14.40 5.90 -29.43
C LEU A 161 -15.65 6.47 -30.14
N GLU A 162 -15.46 7.46 -31.00
CA GLU A 162 -16.45 7.82 -32.01
C GLU A 162 -16.37 6.79 -33.15
N SER A 163 -17.23 5.77 -33.13
CA SER A 163 -17.59 5.05 -34.34
C SER A 163 -18.69 5.83 -35.08
N GLN A 164 -18.49 6.04 -36.38
CA GLN A 164 -19.56 6.42 -37.31
C GLN A 164 -20.77 5.52 -37.06
N ASP A 165 -21.96 6.11 -36.91
CA ASP A 165 -23.28 5.47 -36.68
C ASP A 165 -23.88 5.50 -35.26
N GLY A 166 -23.30 6.27 -34.32
CA GLY A 166 -24.09 6.96 -33.29
C GLY A 166 -24.99 6.12 -32.35
N GLN A 167 -24.80 4.80 -32.25
CA GLN A 167 -25.48 3.95 -31.28
C GLN A 167 -24.46 3.11 -30.51
N ILE A 168 -24.12 3.59 -29.32
CA ILE A 168 -23.45 2.78 -28.30
C ILE A 168 -24.56 2.26 -27.38
N PHE A 169 -25.04 1.04 -27.63
CA PHE A 169 -25.68 0.23 -26.59
C PHE A 169 -24.59 -0.60 -25.92
N MET A 170 -23.87 -0.01 -24.97
CA MET A 170 -23.11 -0.80 -24.01
C MET A 170 -23.92 -0.89 -22.73
N ASP A 171 -24.17 -2.12 -22.32
CA ASP A 171 -24.95 -2.49 -21.15
C ASP A 171 -24.26 -1.94 -19.90
N ALA A 172 -24.82 -0.90 -19.28
CA ALA A 172 -24.22 -0.23 -18.12
C ALA A 172 -23.98 -1.20 -16.95
N ASP A 173 -24.81 -2.24 -16.87
CA ASP A 173 -24.75 -3.30 -15.87
C ASP A 173 -23.47 -4.16 -16.00
N LYS A 174 -22.89 -4.28 -17.20
CA LYS A 174 -21.62 -5.02 -17.41
C LYS A 174 -20.38 -4.19 -17.12
N GLU A 175 -20.47 -2.85 -17.16
CA GLU A 175 -19.36 -1.95 -16.84
C GLU A 175 -19.19 -1.80 -15.31
N GLU A 176 -20.29 -1.83 -14.55
CA GLU A 176 -20.28 -1.86 -13.07
C GLU A 176 -19.68 -3.15 -12.49
N GLU A 177 -19.78 -4.27 -13.21
CA GLU A 177 -19.14 -5.53 -12.81
C GLU A 177 -17.61 -5.54 -13.08
N ALA A 178 -17.08 -4.69 -13.97
CA ALA A 178 -15.79 -4.94 -14.63
C ALA A 178 -14.54 -4.26 -14.02
N ILE A 179 -14.65 -3.32 -13.09
CA ILE A 179 -13.45 -2.64 -12.53
C ILE A 179 -13.22 -3.05 -11.08
N ASP A 180 -12.17 -3.85 -10.84
CA ASP A 180 -11.66 -4.22 -9.51
C ASP A 180 -10.88 -3.05 -8.87
N SER A 181 -11.59 -1.96 -8.61
CA SER A 181 -11.04 -0.71 -8.08
C SER A 181 -11.75 -0.30 -6.80
N TRP A 182 -10.98 -0.17 -5.73
CA TRP A 182 -11.50 0.11 -4.40
C TRP A 182 -10.75 1.24 -3.72
N ALA A 183 -11.37 1.83 -2.70
CA ALA A 183 -10.81 2.89 -1.89
C ALA A 183 -11.11 2.69 -0.40
N TRP A 184 -10.14 3.05 0.45
CA TRP A 184 -10.29 3.05 1.90
C TRP A 184 -11.17 4.20 2.38
N PHE A 185 -11.05 5.35 1.71
CA PHE A 185 -11.85 6.54 1.92
C PHE A 185 -11.91 7.34 0.62
N ARG A 186 -12.85 8.28 0.53
CA ARG A 186 -12.97 9.18 -0.62
C ARG A 186 -12.82 10.62 -0.16
N LYS A 187 -12.09 11.41 -0.94
CA LYS A 187 -12.09 12.87 -0.74
C LYS A 187 -13.47 13.41 -1.12
N ASP A 188 -14.01 14.26 -0.27
CA ASP A 188 -15.19 15.04 -0.65
C ASP A 188 -14.75 16.25 -1.47
N GLU A 189 -14.88 16.17 -2.80
CA GLU A 189 -14.49 17.27 -3.70
C GLU A 189 -15.49 18.44 -3.65
N MET A 190 -16.69 18.22 -3.12
CA MET A 190 -17.74 19.23 -3.06
C MET A 190 -17.77 19.97 -1.72
N ASN A 191 -17.14 19.42 -0.67
CA ASN A 191 -16.99 20.09 0.61
C ASN A 191 -15.64 20.82 0.71
N THR A 192 -15.70 22.11 1.03
CA THR A 192 -14.52 22.96 1.28
C THR A 192 -13.70 22.51 2.48
N ASP A 193 -14.30 21.73 3.38
CA ASP A 193 -13.68 21.28 4.63
C ASP A 193 -12.73 20.10 4.42
N GLY A 194 -12.69 19.54 3.20
CA GLY A 194 -11.72 18.52 2.81
C GLY A 194 -11.93 17.13 3.43
N ARG A 195 -13.04 16.90 4.14
CA ARG A 195 -13.34 15.66 4.88
C ARG A 195 -13.19 14.38 4.05
N TYR A 196 -12.79 13.31 4.71
CA TYR A 196 -12.70 11.97 4.11
C TYR A 196 -13.98 11.20 4.37
N ARG A 197 -14.78 11.01 3.32
CA ARG A 197 -15.95 10.14 3.37
C ARG A 197 -15.50 8.69 3.44
N PHE A 198 -16.30 7.89 4.13
CA PHE A 198 -16.12 6.44 4.25
C PHE A 198 -14.87 5.96 5.02
N LEU A 199 -14.19 6.87 5.73
CA LEU A 199 -13.01 6.49 6.52
C LEU A 199 -13.37 5.51 7.65
N GLY A 200 -14.51 5.73 8.32
CA GLY A 200 -14.98 4.85 9.39
C GLY A 200 -15.22 3.43 8.87
N GLU A 201 -15.88 3.29 7.73
CA GLU A 201 -16.14 2.03 7.03
C GLU A 201 -14.82 1.35 6.63
N GLY A 202 -13.85 2.14 6.12
CA GLY A 202 -12.49 1.67 5.86
C GLY A 202 -11.82 1.06 7.10
N MET A 203 -11.89 1.75 8.24
CA MET A 203 -11.35 1.27 9.53
C MET A 203 -12.11 0.05 10.07
N GLN A 204 -13.43 0.01 9.93
CA GLN A 204 -14.27 -1.13 10.30
C GLN A 204 -13.92 -2.38 9.48
N SER A 205 -13.70 -2.22 8.16
CA SER A 205 -13.24 -3.29 7.28
C SER A 205 -11.88 -3.84 7.72
N LEU A 206 -10.94 -2.97 8.13
CA LEU A 206 -9.65 -3.39 8.69
C LEU A 206 -9.83 -4.15 10.00
N ALA A 207 -10.69 -3.69 10.90
CA ALA A 207 -11.01 -4.41 12.14
C ALA A 207 -11.57 -5.82 11.85
N GLY A 208 -12.38 -5.98 10.79
CA GLY A 208 -12.83 -7.28 10.31
C GLY A 208 -11.68 -8.16 9.83
N ALA A 209 -10.78 -7.62 9.00
CA ALA A 209 -9.63 -8.35 8.45
C ALA A 209 -8.63 -8.80 9.53
N MET A 210 -8.45 -8.02 10.60
CA MET A 210 -7.59 -8.38 11.74
C MET A 210 -8.04 -9.67 12.45
N LYS A 211 -9.35 -9.91 12.46
CA LYS A 211 -9.99 -11.05 13.13
C LYS A 211 -9.98 -12.32 12.27
N GLN A 212 -9.71 -12.21 10.97
CA GLN A 212 -9.67 -13.37 10.07
C GLN A 212 -8.36 -14.14 10.24
N ASP A 213 -8.44 -15.46 10.21
CA ASP A 213 -7.27 -16.32 10.09
C ASP A 213 -6.79 -16.28 8.63
N ALA A 214 -5.50 -16.04 8.43
CA ALA A 214 -4.91 -15.89 7.09
C ALA A 214 -5.06 -17.13 6.17
N ALA A 215 -5.50 -18.26 6.72
CA ALA A 215 -5.69 -19.53 6.04
C ALA A 215 -6.76 -19.50 4.94
N GLU A 216 -7.67 -18.52 4.93
CA GLU A 216 -8.69 -18.39 3.87
C GLU A 216 -8.19 -17.69 2.60
N THR A 217 -6.95 -17.20 2.57
CA THR A 217 -6.39 -16.51 1.40
C THR A 217 -5.22 -17.27 0.76
N GLY A 218 -5.48 -18.47 0.23
CA GLY A 218 -4.62 -19.04 -0.80
C GLY A 218 -4.83 -20.52 -1.09
N THR A 219 -5.35 -20.84 -2.29
CA THR A 219 -4.60 -21.49 -3.39
C THR A 219 -5.52 -21.67 -4.60
N ASP A 220 -5.60 -20.67 -5.48
CA ASP A 220 -6.03 -20.90 -6.86
C ASP A 220 -4.80 -21.17 -7.71
N GLY A 221 -4.73 -22.40 -8.25
CA GLY A 221 -3.79 -22.75 -9.31
C GLY A 221 -2.89 -23.95 -9.04
N VAL A 222 -3.47 -25.13 -8.77
CA VAL A 222 -3.09 -26.39 -9.45
C VAL A 222 -4.37 -27.22 -9.57
N GLU A 223 -4.91 -27.33 -10.78
CA GLU A 223 -5.96 -28.29 -11.11
C GLU A 223 -5.46 -29.72 -10.87
N GLY A 224 -6.32 -30.54 -10.25
CA GLY A 224 -6.22 -32.00 -10.28
C GLY A 224 -5.61 -32.64 -9.03
N THR A 225 -6.44 -32.89 -8.01
CA THR A 225 -6.65 -34.23 -7.42
C THR A 225 -7.81 -34.15 -6.43
N GLU A 226 -8.85 -34.94 -6.69
CA GLU A 226 -9.99 -35.15 -5.80
C GLU A 226 -9.57 -35.84 -4.49
N GLY A 227 -10.26 -35.50 -3.40
CA GLY A 227 -10.42 -36.36 -2.22
C GLY A 227 -9.40 -36.18 -1.11
N LYS A 228 -9.76 -35.36 -0.11
CA LYS A 228 -9.81 -35.72 1.32
C LYS A 228 -10.26 -34.52 2.13
N GLU A 229 -11.44 -34.64 2.74
CA GLU A 229 -11.88 -33.81 3.85
C GLU A 229 -10.83 -33.93 4.95
N ALA A 230 -10.11 -32.84 5.21
CA ALA A 230 -9.18 -32.77 6.32
C ALA A 230 -10.00 -32.56 7.59
N GLU A 231 -9.97 -33.54 8.49
CA GLU A 231 -10.46 -33.39 9.86
C GLU A 231 -9.87 -32.10 10.47
N ALA A 232 -10.76 -31.19 10.86
CA ALA A 232 -10.42 -30.03 11.64
C ALA A 232 -9.95 -30.49 13.01
N GLY A 233 -8.65 -30.66 13.17
CA GLY A 233 -8.04 -30.81 14.49
C GLY A 233 -8.36 -29.58 15.31
N GLU A 234 -9.03 -29.78 16.45
CA GLU A 234 -9.23 -28.79 17.51
C GLU A 234 -7.86 -28.41 18.11
N GLY A 235 -7.10 -27.60 17.36
CA GLY A 235 -6.00 -26.83 17.92
C GLY A 235 -6.60 -25.63 18.65
N GLU A 236 -6.19 -25.41 19.89
CA GLU A 236 -6.47 -24.17 20.62
C GLU A 236 -6.28 -22.99 19.67
N LYS A 237 -7.31 -22.16 19.48
CA LYS A 237 -7.22 -20.94 18.68
C LYS A 237 -6.20 -20.04 19.37
N GLU A 238 -4.94 -20.14 18.95
CA GLU A 238 -3.90 -19.23 19.39
C GLU A 238 -4.39 -17.82 19.14
N ASP A 239 -4.20 -16.99 20.15
CA ASP A 239 -4.92 -15.76 20.31
C ASP A 239 -4.21 -14.64 19.51
N LYS A 240 -4.17 -14.78 18.18
CA LYS A 240 -3.28 -14.04 17.28
C LYS A 240 -3.63 -12.57 17.12
N VAL A 241 -2.64 -11.68 17.26
CA VAL A 241 -2.72 -10.23 17.02
C VAL A 241 -1.95 -9.82 15.75
N ILE A 242 -2.27 -8.67 15.17
CA ILE A 242 -1.49 -8.01 14.12
C ILE A 242 -0.29 -7.31 14.75
N ASP A 243 0.90 -7.65 14.26
CA ASP A 243 2.17 -7.07 14.68
C ASP A 243 2.46 -5.74 13.96
N GLY A 244 2.08 -5.62 12.69
CA GLY A 244 2.36 -4.41 11.93
C GLY A 244 1.47 -4.21 10.72
N VAL A 245 1.63 -3.05 10.10
CA VAL A 245 0.89 -2.66 8.90
C VAL A 245 1.85 -2.11 7.85
N ILE A 246 1.63 -2.47 6.59
CA ILE A 246 2.36 -1.96 5.44
C ILE A 246 1.33 -1.44 4.44
N GLY A 247 1.44 -0.18 4.06
CA GLY A 247 0.48 0.45 3.15
C GLY A 247 1.15 1.15 1.97
N PHE A 248 0.45 1.18 0.84
CA PHE A 248 0.85 1.93 -0.35
C PHE A 248 -0.13 3.07 -0.67
N SER A 249 0.37 4.28 -0.94
CA SER A 249 -0.42 5.45 -1.34
C SER A 249 -1.54 5.75 -0.33
N GLN A 250 -2.81 5.67 -0.72
CA GLN A 250 -3.94 5.76 0.20
C GLN A 250 -3.86 4.73 1.35
N GLY A 251 -3.41 3.50 1.08
CA GLY A 251 -3.14 2.49 2.10
C GLY A 251 -1.98 2.88 3.02
N GLY A 252 -0.98 3.63 2.53
CA GLY A 252 0.11 4.17 3.35
C GLY A 252 -0.34 5.25 4.33
N ALA A 253 -1.28 6.10 3.90
CA ALA A 253 -1.98 7.02 4.80
C ALA A 253 -2.80 6.26 5.85
N MET A 254 -3.58 5.26 5.42
CA MET A 254 -4.35 4.39 6.34
C MET A 254 -3.46 3.68 7.35
N ALA A 255 -2.28 3.20 6.95
CA ALA A 255 -1.33 2.52 7.83
C ALA A 255 -0.91 3.43 9.00
N ALA A 256 -0.62 4.70 8.73
CA ALA A 256 -0.26 5.66 9.77
C ALA A 256 -1.47 6.04 10.67
N LEU A 257 -2.64 6.28 10.07
CA LEU A 257 -3.87 6.57 10.82
C LEU A 257 -4.25 5.42 11.75
N LEU A 258 -4.19 4.19 11.25
CA LEU A 258 -4.47 2.98 12.02
C LEU A 258 -3.47 2.82 13.17
N ALA A 259 -2.17 2.97 12.88
CA ALA A 259 -1.14 2.90 13.90
C ALA A 259 -1.41 3.89 15.03
N SER A 260 -1.66 5.17 14.70
CA SER A 260 -1.99 6.19 15.71
C SER A 260 -3.25 5.87 16.50
N ALA A 261 -4.31 5.39 15.84
CA ALA A 261 -5.58 5.09 16.51
C ALA A 261 -5.44 3.95 17.52
N MET A 262 -4.56 2.98 17.24
CA MET A 262 -4.30 1.82 18.09
C MET A 262 -3.36 2.12 19.27
N GLU A 263 -2.68 3.27 19.30
CA GLU A 263 -1.81 3.63 20.41
C GLU A 263 -2.58 3.84 21.71
N LYS A 264 -2.00 3.36 22.82
CA LYS A 264 -2.44 3.69 24.18
C LYS A 264 -1.83 5.03 24.60
N THR A 265 -2.39 6.12 24.09
CA THR A 265 -1.93 7.49 24.38
C THR A 265 -3.03 8.30 25.06
N GLU A 266 -2.67 9.49 25.53
CA GLU A 266 -3.60 10.46 26.13
C GLU A 266 -4.51 11.16 25.10
N ARG A 267 -4.50 10.73 23.84
CA ARG A 267 -5.33 11.31 22.77
C ARG A 267 -6.80 11.23 23.14
N ALA A 268 -7.47 12.38 23.21
CA ALA A 268 -8.92 12.44 23.26
C ALA A 268 -9.47 12.01 21.90
N VAL A 269 -10.18 10.89 21.87
CA VAL A 269 -10.86 10.40 20.66
C VAL A 269 -12.15 11.23 20.49
N PRO A 270 -12.32 11.97 19.38
CA PRO A 270 -13.56 12.68 19.13
C PRO A 270 -14.74 11.72 19.02
N LYS A 271 -15.93 12.16 19.46
CA LYS A 271 -17.14 11.34 19.57
C LYS A 271 -17.52 10.68 18.25
N GLU A 272 -17.31 11.38 17.14
CA GLU A 272 -17.56 10.91 15.78
C GLU A 272 -16.66 9.72 15.37
N HIS A 273 -15.54 9.52 16.05
CA HIS A 273 -14.56 8.47 15.75
C HIS A 273 -14.54 7.33 16.77
N GLU A 274 -15.23 7.47 17.90
CA GLU A 274 -15.21 6.51 19.02
C GLU A 274 -15.53 5.07 18.58
N GLU A 275 -16.54 4.90 17.72
CA GLU A 275 -17.01 3.59 17.30
C GLU A 275 -15.94 2.80 16.53
N TRP A 276 -15.40 3.38 15.45
CA TRP A 276 -14.41 2.66 14.64
C TRP A 276 -13.08 2.51 15.38
N VAL A 277 -12.70 3.47 16.25
CA VAL A 277 -11.50 3.37 17.09
C VAL A 277 -11.63 2.22 18.09
N LYS A 278 -12.79 2.08 18.73
CA LYS A 278 -13.09 0.94 19.60
C LYS A 278 -12.96 -0.37 18.85
N LEU A 279 -13.54 -0.47 17.64
CA LEU A 279 -13.51 -1.69 16.84
C LEU A 279 -12.09 -2.12 16.44
N VAL A 280 -11.24 -1.20 15.98
CA VAL A 280 -9.84 -1.55 15.61
C VAL A 280 -9.01 -1.93 16.83
N ARG A 281 -9.21 -1.26 17.98
CA ARG A 281 -8.51 -1.61 19.23
C ARG A 281 -8.94 -2.98 19.72
N GLU A 282 -10.24 -3.27 19.78
CA GLU A 282 -10.77 -4.57 20.20
C GLU A 282 -10.36 -5.69 19.24
N ALA A 283 -10.35 -5.43 17.93
CA ALA A 283 -9.91 -6.39 16.92
C ALA A 283 -8.46 -6.84 17.13
N ASN A 284 -7.61 -5.97 17.69
CA ASN A 284 -6.25 -6.30 18.08
C ASN A 284 -6.07 -6.45 19.61
N LYS A 285 -7.14 -6.68 20.36
CA LYS A 285 -7.13 -6.95 21.82
C LYS A 285 -6.50 -5.84 22.66
N GLY A 286 -6.60 -4.62 22.17
CA GLY A 286 -5.94 -3.45 22.74
C GLY A 286 -4.42 -3.50 22.65
N VAL A 287 -3.82 -4.41 21.87
CA VAL A 287 -2.38 -4.44 21.62
C VAL A 287 -2.08 -3.45 20.48
N PRO A 288 -1.22 -2.44 20.69
CA PRO A 288 -0.83 -1.52 19.61
C PRO A 288 0.04 -2.25 18.57
N LEU A 289 0.13 -1.68 17.37
CA LEU A 289 1.04 -2.17 16.35
C LEU A 289 2.50 -1.95 16.79
N LYS A 290 3.38 -2.89 16.45
CA LYS A 290 4.82 -2.82 16.71
C LYS A 290 5.55 -1.98 15.65
N PHE A 291 4.97 -1.85 14.46
CA PHE A 291 5.49 -1.01 13.40
C PHE A 291 4.42 -0.65 12.35
N ALA A 292 4.66 0.44 11.63
CA ALA A 292 3.91 0.82 10.44
C ALA A 292 4.86 1.21 9.30
N VAL A 293 4.56 0.78 8.08
CA VAL A 293 5.34 1.10 6.88
C VAL A 293 4.45 1.80 5.86
N SER A 294 4.94 2.92 5.35
CA SER A 294 4.25 3.78 4.39
C SER A 294 5.06 3.87 3.10
N TYR A 295 4.54 3.33 2.01
CA TYR A 295 5.07 3.53 0.66
C TYR A 295 4.27 4.62 -0.03
N SER A 296 4.88 5.78 -0.33
CA SER A 296 4.20 6.93 -0.94
C SER A 296 2.90 7.35 -0.21
N GLY A 297 2.80 7.08 1.10
CA GLY A 297 1.67 7.52 1.90
C GLY A 297 1.76 9.00 2.25
N PHE A 298 0.67 9.55 2.76
CA PHE A 298 0.52 10.99 2.95
C PHE A 298 -0.22 11.36 4.23
N PHE A 299 -0.01 12.58 4.70
CA PHE A 299 -0.72 13.15 5.82
C PHE A 299 -2.18 13.47 5.44
N ALA A 300 -3.13 13.05 6.28
CA ALA A 300 -4.54 13.40 6.14
C ALA A 300 -4.77 14.83 6.62
N THR A 301 -5.18 15.72 5.70
CA THR A 301 -5.43 17.13 5.97
C THR A 301 -6.75 17.49 6.69
N PRO A 302 -7.81 16.66 6.71
CA PRO A 302 -9.03 17.01 7.44
C PRO A 302 -8.77 17.31 8.92
N GLN A 303 -9.32 18.43 9.41
CA GLN A 303 -9.07 18.90 10.78
C GLN A 303 -9.65 17.97 11.85
N ASP A 304 -10.73 17.25 11.53
CA ASP A 304 -11.33 16.22 12.39
C ASP A 304 -10.45 14.99 12.59
N LEU A 305 -9.34 14.87 11.84
CA LEU A 305 -8.33 13.82 11.99
C LEU A 305 -7.04 14.33 12.64
N ALA A 306 -6.94 15.63 12.97
CA ALA A 306 -5.72 16.21 13.54
C ALA A 306 -5.29 15.53 14.86
N TRP A 307 -6.24 15.01 15.64
CA TRP A 307 -5.99 14.30 16.89
C TRP A 307 -5.14 13.02 16.73
N LEU A 308 -5.11 12.44 15.54
CA LEU A 308 -4.27 11.26 15.20
C LEU A 308 -2.78 11.63 14.99
N TYR A 309 -2.42 12.89 15.17
CA TYR A 309 -1.06 13.37 14.88
C TYR A 309 -0.42 14.15 16.02
N GLU A 310 -1.19 14.49 17.07
CA GLU A 310 -0.67 15.10 18.30
C GLU A 310 -1.17 14.33 19.55
N PRO A 311 -0.28 13.81 20.42
CA PRO A 311 1.18 13.77 20.28
C PRO A 311 1.65 13.07 19.00
N LYS A 312 2.92 13.14 18.62
CA LYS A 312 3.42 12.41 17.44
C LYS A 312 3.10 10.91 17.51
N ILE A 313 2.98 10.27 16.35
CA ILE A 313 2.79 8.82 16.23
C ILE A 313 4.05 8.15 16.79
N LYS A 314 3.91 7.45 17.92
CA LYS A 314 4.98 6.78 18.66
C LYS A 314 5.32 5.40 18.09
N THR A 315 4.35 4.78 17.42
CA THR A 315 4.55 3.51 16.72
C THR A 315 5.71 3.67 15.73
N PRO A 316 6.76 2.84 15.79
CA PRO A 316 7.89 2.94 14.87
C PRO A 316 7.43 2.95 13.42
N THR A 317 7.92 3.92 12.64
CA THR A 317 7.54 4.06 11.22
C THR A 317 8.71 3.99 10.26
N LEU A 318 8.47 3.38 9.10
CA LEU A 318 9.35 3.42 7.94
C LEU A 318 8.61 4.00 6.74
N HIS A 319 9.19 5.01 6.11
CA HIS A 319 8.61 5.72 4.97
C HIS A 319 9.47 5.52 3.73
N PHE A 320 8.89 4.98 2.67
CA PHE A 320 9.49 4.93 1.33
C PHE A 320 8.93 6.06 0.48
N LEU A 321 9.82 6.90 -0.03
CA LEU A 321 9.49 8.07 -0.86
C LEU A 321 10.08 7.85 -2.26
N GLY A 322 9.27 8.03 -3.30
CA GLY A 322 9.75 8.07 -4.68
C GLY A 322 10.21 9.48 -5.04
N SER A 323 11.46 9.65 -5.49
CA SER A 323 11.96 10.96 -5.89
C SER A 323 11.33 11.51 -7.17
N LEU A 324 10.66 10.64 -7.95
CA LEU A 324 9.93 10.99 -9.17
C LEU A 324 8.42 10.78 -8.99
N ASP A 325 7.94 10.70 -7.75
CA ASP A 325 6.52 10.54 -7.46
C ASP A 325 5.77 11.86 -7.70
N VAL A 326 4.98 11.89 -8.77
CA VAL A 326 4.15 13.04 -9.16
C VAL A 326 2.68 12.88 -8.75
N VAL A 327 2.31 11.74 -8.16
CA VAL A 327 0.92 11.43 -7.81
C VAL A 327 0.55 12.07 -6.47
N VAL A 328 1.49 12.08 -5.53
CA VAL A 328 1.28 12.64 -4.20
C VAL A 328 2.22 13.82 -4.00
N GLU A 329 1.66 14.96 -3.62
CA GLU A 329 2.42 16.17 -3.34
C GLU A 329 3.45 15.94 -2.22
N GLU A 330 4.70 16.35 -2.46
CA GLU A 330 5.81 16.15 -1.53
C GLU A 330 5.50 16.69 -0.13
N ALA A 331 4.87 17.87 -0.03
CA ALA A 331 4.50 18.48 1.25
C ALA A 331 3.62 17.56 2.11
N ARG A 332 2.74 16.77 1.49
CA ARG A 332 1.87 15.84 2.22
C ARG A 332 2.61 14.57 2.66
N VAL A 333 3.56 14.10 1.86
CA VAL A 333 4.39 12.94 2.21
C VAL A 333 5.35 13.31 3.34
N ARG A 334 6.06 14.44 3.21
CA ARG A 334 6.94 15.00 4.26
C ARG A 334 6.16 15.34 5.53
N GLY A 335 4.99 15.93 5.39
CA GLY A 335 4.13 16.27 6.52
C GLY A 335 3.68 15.04 7.32
N LEU A 336 3.61 13.86 6.70
CA LEU A 336 3.35 12.61 7.44
C LEU A 336 4.58 12.19 8.24
N VAL A 337 5.76 12.21 7.63
CA VAL A 337 7.04 11.88 8.29
C VAL A 337 7.23 12.75 9.55
N GLU A 338 6.99 14.05 9.45
CA GLU A 338 7.16 14.99 10.57
C GLU A 338 6.26 14.72 11.78
N ARG A 339 5.14 14.03 11.57
CA ARG A 339 4.16 13.65 12.61
C ARG A 339 4.45 12.30 13.25
N CYS A 340 5.50 11.61 12.81
CA CYS A 340 5.97 10.39 13.44
C CYS A 340 7.17 10.70 14.37
N GLU A 341 7.28 9.97 15.46
CA GLU A 341 8.44 9.99 16.35
C GLU A 341 9.56 9.12 15.76
N ASP A 342 10.77 9.68 15.66
CA ASP A 342 11.97 9.04 15.10
C ASP A 342 11.74 8.17 13.83
N PRO A 343 11.13 8.73 12.76
CA PRO A 343 10.79 7.97 11.57
C PRO A 343 12.03 7.54 10.79
N HIS A 344 12.02 6.32 10.28
CA HIS A 344 12.99 5.88 9.27
C HIS A 344 12.50 6.32 7.89
N VAL A 345 13.38 6.91 7.09
CA VAL A 345 13.02 7.42 5.75
C VAL A 345 13.99 6.85 4.73
N VAL A 346 13.43 6.28 3.66
CA VAL A 346 14.16 5.73 2.51
C VAL A 346 13.63 6.40 1.25
N VAL A 347 14.53 6.95 0.44
CA VAL A 347 14.17 7.57 -0.84
C VAL A 347 14.67 6.68 -1.98
N HIS A 348 13.79 6.32 -2.90
CA HIS A 348 14.13 5.54 -4.09
C HIS A 348 13.99 6.40 -5.36
N PRO A 349 14.73 6.11 -6.44
CA PRO A 349 14.79 6.95 -7.64
C PRO A 349 13.53 6.85 -8.53
N GLY A 350 12.48 6.20 -8.06
CA GLY A 350 11.30 5.84 -8.84
C GLY A 350 10.11 6.77 -8.65
N GLY A 351 9.06 6.55 -9.44
CA GLY A 351 7.76 7.21 -9.28
C GLY A 351 6.85 6.52 -8.24
N HIS A 352 5.54 6.55 -8.48
CA HIS A 352 4.51 6.09 -7.54
C HIS A 352 4.29 4.56 -7.56
N TYR A 353 5.17 3.79 -6.91
CA TYR A 353 5.03 2.33 -6.79
C TYR A 353 5.74 1.77 -5.55
N VAL A 354 5.50 0.49 -5.23
CA VAL A 354 6.24 -0.22 -4.18
C VAL A 354 7.51 -0.83 -4.78
N PRO A 355 8.72 -0.40 -4.39
CA PRO A 355 9.95 -1.00 -4.89
C PRO A 355 10.15 -2.41 -4.33
N VAL A 356 10.19 -3.40 -5.24
CA VAL A 356 10.28 -4.83 -4.89
C VAL A 356 11.65 -5.47 -5.20
N SER A 357 12.63 -4.68 -5.65
CA SER A 357 13.99 -5.19 -5.85
C SER A 357 14.63 -5.52 -4.49
N LYS A 358 15.63 -6.41 -4.49
CA LYS A 358 16.27 -6.90 -3.28
C LYS A 358 16.79 -5.78 -2.38
N GLU A 359 17.40 -4.74 -2.95
CA GLU A 359 18.00 -3.64 -2.18
C GLU A 359 16.97 -2.91 -1.29
N TRP A 360 15.77 -2.65 -1.82
CA TRP A 360 14.71 -1.94 -1.10
C TRP A 360 14.00 -2.84 -0.10
N VAL A 361 13.76 -4.09 -0.47
CA VAL A 361 13.15 -5.07 0.44
C VAL A 361 14.06 -5.35 1.64
N MET A 362 15.39 -5.31 1.49
CA MET A 362 16.29 -5.47 2.63
C MET A 362 16.23 -4.30 3.62
N GLN A 363 15.89 -3.08 3.18
CA GLN A 363 15.62 -1.96 4.10
C GLN A 363 14.38 -2.24 4.95
N LEU A 364 13.30 -2.71 4.32
CA LEU A 364 12.08 -3.14 5.02
C LEU A 364 12.38 -4.27 6.02
N VAL A 365 13.10 -5.30 5.59
CA VAL A 365 13.46 -6.44 6.45
C VAL A 365 14.27 -5.98 7.67
N GLY A 366 15.28 -5.12 7.46
CA GLY A 366 16.11 -4.59 8.54
C GLY A 366 15.29 -3.83 9.58
N PHE A 367 14.36 -3.00 9.11
CA PHE A 367 13.44 -2.27 9.97
C PHE A 367 12.51 -3.19 10.76
N VAL A 368 11.79 -4.11 10.08
CA VAL A 368 10.88 -5.06 10.73
C VAL A 368 11.62 -5.91 11.76
N LYS A 369 12.80 -6.42 11.41
CA LYS A 369 13.67 -7.14 12.35
C LYS A 369 13.92 -6.32 13.61
N SER A 370 14.35 -5.07 13.46
CA SER A 370 14.68 -4.21 14.60
C SER A 370 13.48 -3.97 15.53
N CYS A 371 12.28 -3.81 14.97
CA CYS A 371 11.05 -3.66 15.75
C CYS A 371 10.72 -4.94 16.51
N MET A 372 10.81 -6.10 15.86
CA MET A 372 10.50 -7.39 16.49
C MET A 372 11.51 -7.76 17.60
N GLU A 373 12.80 -7.42 17.44
CA GLU A 373 13.82 -7.66 18.45
C GLU A 373 13.68 -6.76 19.69
N LYS A 374 13.25 -5.50 19.51
CA LYS A 374 13.00 -4.59 20.65
C LYS A 374 11.88 -5.11 21.56
N GLU A 375 10.85 -5.72 20.99
CA GLU A 375 9.74 -6.29 21.76
C GLU A 375 10.17 -7.54 22.54
N MET A 376 10.98 -8.42 21.94
CA MET A 376 11.51 -9.61 22.63
C MET A 376 12.42 -9.29 23.83
N LYS A 377 12.92 -8.05 23.95
CA LYS A 377 13.75 -7.60 25.08
C LYS A 377 12.96 -6.90 26.19
N LYS A 378 11.68 -6.61 25.96
CA LYS A 378 10.78 -5.99 26.94
C LYS A 378 10.05 -7.04 27.80
N ASP A 379 9.83 -8.22 27.22
CA ASP A 379 9.43 -9.44 27.93
C ASP A 379 10.62 -10.05 28.66
#